data_AF-A0A8X8K4Z6-F1
#
_entry.id   AF-A0A8X8K4Z6-F1
#
_cell.length_a   1.000
_cell.length_b   1.000
_cell.length_c   1.000
_cell.angle_alpha   90.00
_cell.angle_beta   90.00
_cell.angle_gamma   90.00
#
_symmetry.space_group_name_H-M   'P 1'
#
loop_
_entity.id
_entity.type
_entity.pdbx_description
1 polymer ?
#
loop_
_entity_poly.entity_id
_entity_poly.type
_entity_poly.pdbx_seq_one_letter_code
_entity_poly.pdbx_strand_id
1 'polypeptide(L)'
;MAKGVRWSVVSVLGAVAAAVLLWCASHFWPMPDKQRSALALMRTQVPAEGRNGYALLWMLDFDGMDDSSRAAAMAVDAARWQAAPDLAGGVRMSAEGDHPRVAYPQGRHCSGPTGACLEQVRSDPQRFARAHAGHAGLHARVAQTAAYGHFTSPWDSQVAAIMLPFPALNGLTDPVTAHALAHVQGDTAGALQGLCSGLLAGRRLLSGSDTLLASSVGMAMVELNGGVLGEVLAELPRDASLPAACTAALRPMTAAETSLCRPLQGEMRYAGMAMRYSARSPGSVLVLDTERSLARIATAHAWACDPAQQQRLGEDRQIAAPTQATRGFDCVANLAGCELSDIPAQLYLRYAGRSQDAAAMVRLLAAQQWLRTQSGSPADALARLPVALRSATRAPHADAEGRWLQVARRDTSRGPDDRLLRVPLRWDAEPSRQAAK
;
A
#
# COMPACT_ATOMS: atom_id res chain seq x y z
N MET A 1 -27.46 -64.36 4.11
CA MET A 1 -26.52 -63.25 4.42
C MET A 1 -25.46 -63.03 3.32
N ALA A 2 -24.85 -64.06 2.73
CA ALA A 2 -23.79 -63.89 1.72
C ALA A 2 -24.16 -63.16 0.40
N LYS A 3 -25.43 -63.19 -0.04
CA LYS A 3 -25.89 -62.47 -1.25
C LYS A 3 -26.04 -60.96 -1.02
N GLY A 4 -26.47 -60.52 0.16
CA GLY A 4 -26.61 -59.10 0.50
C GLY A 4 -25.26 -58.38 0.57
N VAL A 5 -24.26 -59.03 1.16
CA VAL A 5 -22.89 -58.49 1.25
C VAL A 5 -22.26 -58.32 -0.14
N ARG A 6 -22.50 -59.22 -1.09
CA ARG A 6 -21.97 -59.11 -2.47
C ARG A 6 -22.56 -57.91 -3.22
N TRP A 7 -23.86 -57.66 -3.10
CA TRP A 7 -24.49 -56.49 -3.73
C TRP A 7 -24.01 -55.19 -3.09
N SER A 8 -23.87 -55.14 -1.76
CA SER A 8 -23.30 -53.98 -1.08
C SER A 8 -21.86 -53.70 -1.52
N VAL A 9 -21.01 -54.73 -1.66
CA VAL A 9 -19.63 -54.57 -2.14
C VAL A 9 -19.59 -54.07 -3.59
N VAL A 10 -20.43 -54.61 -4.48
CA VAL A 10 -20.51 -54.16 -5.88
C VAL A 10 -21.00 -52.71 -5.97
N SER A 11 -22.01 -52.33 -5.18
CA SER A 11 -22.50 -50.95 -5.13
C SER A 11 -21.44 -49.97 -4.63
N VAL A 12 -20.70 -50.32 -3.58
CA VAL A 12 -19.60 -49.49 -3.06
C VAL A 12 -18.49 -49.36 -4.09
N LEU A 13 -18.06 -50.46 -4.72
CA LEU A 13 -17.03 -50.42 -5.76
C LEU A 13 -17.48 -49.58 -6.98
N GLY A 14 -18.74 -49.71 -7.38
CA GLY A 14 -19.32 -48.90 -8.45
C GLY A 14 -19.33 -47.40 -8.10
N ALA A 15 -19.69 -47.05 -6.87
CA ALA A 15 -19.66 -45.66 -6.40
C ALA A 15 -18.23 -45.10 -6.35
N VAL A 16 -17.26 -45.88 -5.87
CA VAL A 16 -15.84 -45.49 -5.86
C VAL A 16 -15.32 -45.30 -7.30
N ALA A 17 -15.64 -46.22 -8.21
CA ALA A 17 -15.24 -46.10 -9.61
C ALA A 17 -15.84 -44.84 -10.27
N ALA A 18 -17.12 -44.55 -10.00
CA ALA A 18 -17.77 -43.33 -10.49
C ALA A 18 -17.12 -42.06 -9.91
N ALA A 19 -16.79 -42.06 -8.61
CA ALA A 19 -16.11 -40.93 -7.96
C ALA A 19 -14.71 -40.70 -8.55
N VAL A 20 -13.93 -41.77 -8.79
CA VAL A 20 -12.61 -41.69 -9.44
C VAL A 20 -12.74 -41.19 -10.88
N LEU A 21 -13.72 -41.66 -11.65
CA LEU A 21 -13.95 -41.18 -13.01
C LEU A 21 -14.32 -39.69 -13.04
N LEU A 22 -15.18 -39.25 -12.13
CA LEU A 22 -15.57 -37.85 -12.00
C LEU A 22 -14.37 -36.98 -11.60
N TRP A 23 -13.56 -37.44 -10.65
CA TRP A 23 -12.34 -36.77 -10.23
C TRP A 23 -11.33 -36.68 -11.38
N CYS A 24 -11.06 -37.77 -12.11
CA CYS A 24 -10.17 -37.76 -13.26
C CYS A 24 -10.67 -36.82 -14.36
N ALA A 25 -11.96 -36.87 -14.69
CA ALA A 25 -12.57 -35.99 -15.68
C ALA A 25 -12.43 -34.51 -15.29
N SER A 26 -12.59 -34.19 -14.00
CA SER A 26 -12.39 -32.84 -13.46
C SER A 26 -10.92 -32.42 -13.49
N HIS A 27 -10.01 -33.32 -13.07
CA HIS A 27 -8.57 -33.08 -12.99
C HIS A 27 -7.97 -32.76 -14.37
N PHE A 28 -8.40 -33.48 -15.41
CA PHE A 28 -7.96 -33.26 -16.79
C PHE A 28 -8.81 -32.25 -17.57
N TRP A 29 -9.82 -31.62 -16.95
CA TRP A 29 -10.66 -30.63 -17.62
C TRP A 29 -9.83 -29.40 -18.04
N PRO A 30 -9.92 -28.88 -19.28
CA PRO A 30 -9.06 -27.80 -19.73
C PRO A 30 -9.21 -26.54 -18.87
N MET A 31 -8.08 -25.89 -18.55
CA MET A 31 -8.08 -24.59 -17.87
C MET A 31 -8.57 -23.50 -18.84
N PRO A 32 -9.56 -22.66 -18.45
CA PRO A 32 -10.06 -21.57 -19.29
C PRO A 32 -8.95 -20.60 -19.73
N ASP A 33 -9.00 -20.16 -20.98
CA ASP A 33 -7.99 -19.27 -21.59
C ASP A 33 -7.76 -17.99 -20.78
N LYS A 34 -8.83 -17.40 -20.24
CA LYS A 34 -8.74 -16.21 -19.38
C LYS A 34 -7.87 -16.45 -18.15
N GLN A 35 -8.00 -17.61 -17.51
CA GLN A 35 -7.19 -17.97 -16.33
C GLN A 35 -5.73 -18.22 -16.73
N ARG A 36 -5.49 -18.90 -17.86
CA ARG A 36 -4.13 -19.13 -18.39
C ARG A 36 -3.42 -17.81 -18.71
N SER A 37 -4.09 -16.90 -19.41
CA SER A 37 -3.54 -15.59 -19.76
C SER A 37 -3.31 -14.71 -18.53
N ALA A 38 -4.23 -14.71 -17.56
CA ALA A 38 -4.06 -14.00 -16.30
C ALA A 38 -2.86 -14.53 -15.51
N LEU A 39 -2.69 -15.86 -15.43
CA LEU A 39 -1.55 -16.47 -14.77
C LEU A 39 -0.22 -16.12 -15.46
N ALA A 40 -0.18 -16.14 -16.79
CA ALA A 40 1.00 -15.74 -17.56
C ALA A 40 1.37 -14.25 -17.34
N LEU A 41 0.38 -13.36 -17.32
CA LEU A 41 0.58 -11.94 -17.04
C LEU A 41 1.14 -11.71 -15.63
N MET A 42 0.58 -12.39 -14.62
CA MET A 42 1.00 -12.22 -13.23
C MET A 42 2.36 -12.87 -12.91
N ARG A 43 2.79 -13.86 -13.69
CA ARG A 43 4.14 -14.45 -13.57
C ARG A 43 5.24 -13.56 -14.17
N THR A 44 4.90 -12.71 -15.13
CA THR A 44 5.86 -11.79 -15.78
C THR A 44 6.13 -10.59 -14.89
N GLN A 45 7.11 -10.69 -13.98
CA GLN A 45 7.44 -9.61 -13.04
C GLN A 45 7.85 -8.33 -13.77
N VAL A 46 7.27 -7.20 -13.36
CA VAL A 46 7.69 -5.88 -13.87
C VAL A 46 9.15 -5.64 -13.46
N PRO A 47 10.05 -5.27 -14.40
CA PRO A 47 11.45 -5.00 -14.09
C PRO A 47 11.59 -4.00 -12.94
N ALA A 48 12.49 -4.29 -12.01
CA ALA A 48 12.83 -3.41 -10.90
C ALA A 48 14.11 -2.64 -11.26
N GLU A 49 14.01 -1.31 -11.33
CA GLU A 49 15.15 -0.45 -11.59
C GLU A 49 15.71 0.12 -10.27
N GLY A 50 16.99 0.48 -10.26
CA GLY A 50 17.67 1.07 -9.11
C GLY A 50 17.99 0.10 -7.97
N ARG A 51 18.41 0.63 -6.82
CA ARG A 51 18.80 -0.18 -5.66
C ARG A 51 17.57 -0.77 -4.95
N ASN A 52 17.66 -2.02 -4.51
CA ASN A 52 16.64 -2.64 -3.66
C ASN A 52 16.76 -2.12 -2.22
N GLY A 53 15.70 -1.51 -1.70
CA GLY A 53 15.62 -0.98 -0.34
C GLY A 53 14.98 -1.90 0.67
N TYR A 54 14.68 -3.16 0.31
CA TYR A 54 13.93 -4.04 1.21
C TYR A 54 14.66 -4.28 2.55
N ALA A 55 15.99 -4.37 2.56
CA ALA A 55 16.77 -4.52 3.80
C ALA A 55 16.56 -3.35 4.79
N LEU A 56 16.33 -2.12 4.27
CA LEU A 56 15.97 -0.98 5.11
C LEU A 56 14.61 -1.20 5.77
N LEU A 57 13.61 -1.67 5.03
CA LEU A 57 12.28 -1.95 5.58
C LEU A 57 12.32 -3.11 6.59
N TRP A 58 13.06 -4.17 6.27
CA TRP A 58 13.21 -5.33 7.14
C TRP A 58 13.78 -4.94 8.50
N MET A 59 14.78 -4.06 8.49
CA MET A 59 15.50 -3.63 9.69
C MET A 59 15.08 -2.25 10.21
N LEU A 60 13.94 -1.70 9.78
CA LEU A 60 13.57 -0.29 10.02
C LEU A 60 13.68 0.12 11.50
N ASP A 61 13.26 -0.79 12.37
CA ASP A 61 13.15 -0.56 13.81
C ASP A 61 14.50 -0.65 14.53
N PHE A 62 15.60 -1.03 13.87
CA PHE A 62 16.92 -1.13 14.50
C PHE A 62 17.79 0.10 14.22
N ASP A 63 18.32 0.69 15.30
CA ASP A 63 19.24 1.81 15.25
C ASP A 63 20.70 1.37 15.07
N GLY A 64 21.57 2.31 14.66
CA GLY A 64 23.00 2.09 14.55
C GLY A 64 23.45 1.20 13.39
N MET A 65 22.56 0.87 12.45
CA MET A 65 22.89 0.09 11.24
C MET A 65 22.88 0.98 9.99
N ASP A 66 23.96 0.90 9.21
CA ASP A 66 24.07 1.45 7.86
C ASP A 66 23.48 0.50 6.79
N ASP A 67 23.49 0.90 5.51
CA ASP A 67 22.96 0.08 4.41
C ASP A 67 23.66 -1.30 4.31
N SER A 68 24.97 -1.34 4.58
CA SER A 68 25.79 -2.54 4.42
C SER A 68 25.48 -3.59 5.50
N SER A 69 25.42 -3.17 6.76
CA SER A 69 25.06 -4.03 7.89
C SER A 69 23.62 -4.52 7.80
N ARG A 70 22.68 -3.69 7.33
CA ARG A 70 21.28 -4.10 7.07
C ARG A 70 21.21 -5.19 6.00
N ALA A 71 21.93 -5.01 4.90
CA ALA A 71 21.98 -6.01 3.82
C ALA A 71 22.60 -7.33 4.29
N ALA A 72 23.68 -7.27 5.07
CA ALA A 72 24.32 -8.46 5.63
C ALA A 72 23.40 -9.21 6.61
N ALA A 73 22.78 -8.50 7.54
CA ALA A 73 21.82 -9.05 8.49
C ALA A 73 20.61 -9.68 7.77
N MET A 74 20.10 -9.01 6.73
CA MET A 74 19.03 -9.55 5.91
C MET A 74 19.41 -10.85 5.18
N ALA A 75 20.63 -10.94 4.65
CA ALA A 75 21.11 -12.15 3.99
C ALA A 75 21.18 -13.35 4.97
N VAL A 76 21.59 -13.11 6.22
CA VAL A 76 21.57 -14.12 7.28
C VAL A 76 20.14 -14.60 7.56
N ASP A 77 19.19 -13.68 7.66
CA ASP A 77 17.78 -14.02 7.90
C ASP A 77 17.17 -14.82 6.73
N ALA A 78 17.50 -14.45 5.49
CA ALA A 78 17.08 -15.17 4.29
C ALA A 78 17.62 -16.60 4.25
N ALA A 79 18.92 -16.79 4.52
CA ALA A 79 19.52 -18.12 4.55
C ALA A 79 18.89 -19.00 5.65
N ARG A 80 18.64 -18.43 6.84
CA ARG A 80 17.98 -19.15 7.95
C ARG A 80 16.58 -19.62 7.55
N TRP A 81 15.82 -18.74 6.91
CA TRP A 81 14.47 -19.01 6.45
C TRP A 81 14.38 -20.07 5.35
N GLN A 82 15.31 -20.03 4.41
CA GLN A 82 15.42 -21.06 3.38
C GLN A 82 15.72 -22.43 3.97
N ALA A 83 16.55 -22.49 5.01
CA ALA A 83 16.92 -23.73 5.68
C ALA A 83 15.80 -24.33 6.56
N ALA A 84 14.94 -23.49 7.16
CA ALA A 84 13.89 -23.92 8.09
C ALA A 84 12.59 -23.11 7.89
N PRO A 85 11.72 -23.51 6.94
CA PRO A 85 10.46 -22.79 6.66
C PRO A 85 9.39 -22.95 7.77
N ASP A 86 9.53 -23.95 8.63
CA ASP A 86 8.59 -24.29 9.71
C ASP A 86 9.01 -23.66 11.05
N LEU A 87 9.23 -22.34 11.08
CA LEU A 87 9.71 -21.62 12.27
C LEU A 87 8.69 -21.63 13.42
N ALA A 88 8.66 -22.72 14.19
CA ALA A 88 7.81 -22.89 15.38
C ALA A 88 8.08 -21.86 16.51
N GLY A 89 9.04 -20.95 16.34
CA GLY A 89 9.39 -19.86 17.26
C GLY A 89 9.13 -18.45 16.73
N GLY A 90 8.48 -18.28 15.57
CA GLY A 90 8.20 -16.99 14.97
C GLY A 90 9.39 -16.37 14.21
N VAL A 91 9.19 -15.14 13.72
CA VAL A 91 10.17 -14.42 12.90
C VAL A 91 11.19 -13.72 13.79
N ARG A 92 12.38 -14.31 13.95
CA ARG A 92 13.51 -13.67 14.64
C ARG A 92 14.46 -13.02 13.63
N MET A 93 14.58 -11.71 13.69
CA MET A 93 15.55 -10.94 12.88
C MET A 93 16.95 -11.07 13.47
N SER A 94 17.97 -11.16 12.63
CA SER A 94 19.37 -11.35 13.06
C SER A 94 19.91 -10.16 13.85
N ALA A 95 19.36 -8.97 13.66
CA ALA A 95 19.74 -7.78 14.42
C ALA A 95 19.24 -7.79 15.88
N GLU A 96 18.38 -8.75 16.27
CA GLU A 96 17.87 -8.85 17.64
C GLU A 96 18.96 -9.24 18.65
N GLY A 97 19.21 -8.34 19.60
CA GLY A 97 20.20 -8.50 20.68
C GLY A 97 21.47 -7.67 20.43
N ASP A 98 21.82 -7.47 19.16
CA ASP A 98 23.02 -6.73 18.77
C ASP A 98 22.75 -5.24 18.53
N HIS A 99 21.50 -4.91 18.16
CA HIS A 99 21.08 -3.54 17.89
C HIS A 99 19.87 -3.13 18.75
N PRO A 100 19.85 -1.88 19.27
CA PRO A 100 18.69 -1.37 19.98
C PRO A 100 17.52 -1.19 19.02
N ARG A 101 16.33 -1.60 19.48
CA ARG A 101 15.06 -1.44 18.76
C ARG A 101 14.37 -0.15 19.17
N VAL A 102 13.82 0.58 18.22
CA VAL A 102 12.98 1.76 18.45
C VAL A 102 11.74 1.35 19.24
N ALA A 103 11.49 2.06 20.34
CA ALA A 103 10.27 1.90 21.12
C ALA A 103 9.16 2.78 20.54
N TYR A 104 7.94 2.26 20.44
CA TYR A 104 6.79 3.00 19.92
C TYR A 104 5.80 3.36 21.03
N PRO A 105 5.98 4.51 21.72
CA PRO A 105 5.06 4.92 22.76
C PRO A 105 3.66 5.18 22.19
N GLN A 106 2.66 5.08 23.08
CA GLN A 106 1.29 5.44 22.75
C GLN A 106 1.17 6.95 22.48
N GLY A 107 0.22 7.33 21.64
CA GLY A 107 -0.09 8.73 21.38
C GLY A 107 0.92 9.49 20.51
N ARG A 108 1.85 8.79 19.83
CA ARG A 108 2.81 9.39 18.88
C ARG A 108 2.19 9.92 17.57
N HIS A 109 0.96 9.50 17.26
CA HIS A 109 0.26 9.89 16.04
C HIS A 109 -0.86 10.88 16.35
N CYS A 110 -1.07 11.83 15.43
CA CYS A 110 -2.33 12.55 15.32
C CYS A 110 -3.47 11.57 14.97
N SER A 111 -4.68 11.88 15.41
CA SER A 111 -5.88 11.07 15.14
C SER A 111 -6.98 11.89 14.46
N GLY A 112 -7.96 11.23 13.85
CA GLY A 112 -9.09 11.89 13.19
C GLY A 112 -8.85 12.25 11.73
N PRO A 113 -9.72 13.12 11.15
CA PRO A 113 -9.68 13.43 9.73
C PRO A 113 -8.44 14.24 9.35
N THR A 114 -8.04 14.15 8.09
CA THR A 114 -6.97 14.95 7.50
C THR A 114 -7.22 16.44 7.72
N GLY A 115 -6.18 17.17 8.15
CA GLY A 115 -6.21 18.63 8.34
C GLY A 115 -6.38 19.10 9.79
N ALA A 116 -6.29 18.22 10.79
CA ALA A 116 -6.47 18.56 12.20
C ALA A 116 -5.25 18.23 13.09
N CYS A 117 -4.08 17.98 12.50
CA CYS A 117 -2.91 17.53 13.26
C CYS A 117 -2.20 18.68 13.97
N LEU A 118 -2.06 19.86 13.36
CA LEU A 118 -1.40 21.02 13.99
C LEU A 118 -2.16 21.49 15.23
N GLU A 119 -3.49 21.47 15.20
CA GLU A 119 -4.32 21.81 16.37
C GLU A 119 -4.07 20.83 17.53
N GLN A 120 -4.07 19.53 17.26
CA GLN A 120 -3.74 18.50 18.27
C GLN A 120 -2.35 18.72 18.85
N VAL A 121 -1.35 18.98 18.01
CA VAL A 121 0.03 19.22 18.44
C VAL A 121 0.16 20.50 19.28
N ARG A 122 -0.57 21.57 18.95
CA ARG A 122 -0.62 22.78 19.77
C ARG A 122 -1.26 22.57 21.13
N SER A 123 -2.28 21.70 21.19
CA SER A 123 -2.99 21.44 22.45
C SER A 123 -2.11 20.70 23.48
N ASP A 124 -1.19 19.86 23.02
CA ASP A 124 -0.27 19.11 23.90
C ASP A 124 1.08 18.83 23.21
N PRO A 125 1.94 19.86 23.03
CA PRO A 125 3.22 19.70 22.34
C PRO A 125 4.18 18.80 23.13
N GLN A 126 4.07 18.76 24.46
CA GLN A 126 4.95 17.96 25.32
C GLN A 126 4.69 16.46 25.18
N ARG A 127 3.43 16.02 24.99
CA ARG A 127 3.12 14.63 24.65
C ARG A 127 3.85 14.20 23.38
N PHE A 128 3.77 14.97 22.31
CA PHE A 128 4.42 14.62 21.05
C PHE A 128 5.95 14.68 21.15
N ALA A 129 6.50 15.67 21.86
CA ALA A 129 7.94 15.75 22.11
C ALA A 129 8.47 14.51 22.84
N ARG A 130 7.76 14.05 23.88
CA ARG A 130 8.10 12.81 24.59
C ARG A 130 7.94 11.57 23.71
N ALA A 131 6.90 11.53 22.89
CA ALA A 131 6.60 10.38 22.04
C ALA A 131 7.61 10.16 20.90
N HIS A 132 8.30 11.21 20.46
CA HIS A 132 9.33 11.14 19.41
C HIS A 132 10.77 11.30 19.95
N ALA A 133 10.95 11.37 21.27
CA ALA A 133 12.28 11.47 21.86
C ALA A 133 13.14 10.25 21.46
N GLY A 134 14.31 10.50 20.86
CA GLY A 134 15.21 9.45 20.38
C GLY A 134 14.89 8.90 18.98
N HIS A 135 13.84 9.37 18.30
CA HIS A 135 13.44 8.84 16.98
C HIS A 135 14.18 9.46 15.79
N ALA A 136 15.15 10.36 16.00
CA ALA A 136 15.86 11.03 14.91
C ALA A 136 16.51 10.05 13.91
N GLY A 137 17.07 8.94 14.41
CA GLY A 137 17.61 7.87 13.57
C GLY A 137 16.53 7.20 12.72
N LEU A 138 15.36 6.89 13.30
CA LEU A 138 14.22 6.34 12.57
C LEU A 138 13.75 7.31 11.47
N HIS A 139 13.61 8.59 11.79
CA HIS A 139 13.12 9.59 10.83
C HIS A 139 14.05 9.72 9.62
N ALA A 140 15.36 9.71 9.86
CA ALA A 140 16.35 9.68 8.78
C ALA A 140 16.21 8.45 7.89
N ARG A 141 15.99 7.25 8.47
CA ARG A 141 15.77 6.01 7.70
C ARG A 141 14.48 6.05 6.88
N VAL A 142 13.40 6.57 7.45
CA VAL A 142 12.15 6.75 6.70
C VAL A 142 12.37 7.67 5.50
N ALA A 143 13.09 8.79 5.66
CA ALA A 143 13.41 9.68 4.55
C ALA A 143 14.28 8.99 3.46
N GLN A 144 15.22 8.13 3.85
CA GLN A 144 16.08 7.39 2.92
C GLN A 144 15.30 6.44 1.98
N THR A 145 14.09 6.02 2.33
CA THR A 145 13.24 5.17 1.46
C THR A 145 13.05 5.79 0.07
N ALA A 146 12.99 7.12 -0.05
CA ALA A 146 12.82 7.81 -1.33
C ALA A 146 14.01 7.59 -2.30
N ALA A 147 15.19 7.25 -1.77
CA ALA A 147 16.43 7.07 -2.53
C ALA A 147 16.60 5.67 -3.13
N TYR A 148 15.75 4.71 -2.76
CA TYR A 148 15.76 3.37 -3.33
C TYR A 148 14.93 3.31 -4.60
N GLY A 149 15.22 2.33 -5.46
CA GLY A 149 14.50 2.10 -6.71
C GLY A 149 13.21 1.31 -6.49
N HIS A 150 13.30 0.27 -5.66
CA HIS A 150 12.23 -0.70 -5.40
C HIS A 150 12.43 -1.39 -4.05
N PHE A 151 11.42 -2.14 -3.60
CA PHE A 151 11.44 -2.93 -2.36
C PHE A 151 10.94 -4.34 -2.67
N THR A 152 11.84 -5.18 -3.16
CA THR A 152 11.53 -6.56 -3.52
C THR A 152 12.01 -7.49 -2.42
N SER A 153 11.10 -8.30 -1.91
CA SER A 153 11.41 -9.32 -0.91
C SER A 153 12.26 -10.43 -1.52
N PRO A 154 13.33 -10.88 -0.83
CA PRO A 154 14.18 -11.97 -1.30
C PRO A 154 13.63 -13.36 -0.95
N TRP A 155 12.44 -13.45 -0.34
CA TRP A 155 11.89 -14.70 0.14
C TRP A 155 11.42 -15.56 -1.05
N ASP A 156 11.99 -16.74 -1.21
CA ASP A 156 11.68 -17.68 -2.30
C ASP A 156 11.19 -19.06 -1.79
N SER A 157 11.31 -19.31 -0.49
CA SER A 157 10.95 -20.57 0.15
C SER A 157 9.44 -20.74 0.34
N GLN A 158 8.98 -21.99 0.34
CA GLN A 158 7.58 -22.33 0.63
C GLN A 158 7.34 -22.08 2.13
N VAL A 159 6.54 -21.09 2.46
CA VAL A 159 6.27 -20.68 3.85
C VAL A 159 4.87 -21.07 4.27
N ALA A 160 4.69 -21.42 5.54
CA ALA A 160 3.37 -21.52 6.12
C ALA A 160 2.65 -20.18 5.93
N ALA A 161 1.45 -20.19 5.35
CA ALA A 161 0.70 -18.97 5.01
C ALA A 161 0.48 -18.02 6.21
N ILE A 162 0.50 -18.56 7.44
CA ILE A 162 0.33 -17.80 8.69
C ILE A 162 1.60 -17.05 9.12
N MET A 163 2.77 -17.43 8.60
CA MET A 163 4.08 -16.96 9.04
C MET A 163 4.82 -16.17 7.97
N LEU A 164 4.11 -15.44 7.10
CA LEU A 164 4.76 -14.59 6.12
C LEU A 164 5.63 -13.51 6.82
N PRO A 165 6.89 -13.32 6.39
CA PRO A 165 7.82 -12.35 6.97
C PRO A 165 7.44 -10.97 6.44
N PHE A 166 6.69 -10.22 7.23
CA PHE A 166 6.46 -8.83 6.90
C PHE A 166 7.60 -7.97 7.45
N PRO A 167 8.10 -7.00 6.66
CA PRO A 167 9.09 -6.06 7.16
C PRO A 167 8.51 -5.18 8.27
N ALA A 168 9.38 -4.52 9.01
CA ALA A 168 8.97 -3.59 10.04
C ALA A 168 8.41 -2.30 9.42
N LEU A 169 7.08 -2.22 9.28
CA LEU A 169 6.40 -1.10 8.62
C LEU A 169 5.86 -0.05 9.62
N ASN A 170 5.81 -0.37 10.91
CA ASN A 170 5.14 0.45 11.93
C ASN A 170 5.75 1.84 12.11
N GLY A 171 7.06 1.97 11.89
CA GLY A 171 7.79 3.23 12.02
C GLY A 171 7.67 4.17 10.82
N LEU A 172 7.13 3.73 9.69
CA LEU A 172 7.16 4.51 8.43
C LEU A 172 6.35 5.80 8.47
N THR A 173 5.33 5.89 9.32
CA THR A 173 4.52 7.10 9.50
C THR A 173 4.91 7.90 10.74
N ASP A 174 5.87 7.43 11.53
CA ASP A 174 6.33 8.10 12.76
C ASP A 174 6.76 9.57 12.55
N PRO A 175 7.50 9.92 11.46
CA PRO A 175 7.98 11.30 11.29
C PRO A 175 6.88 12.34 11.08
N VAL A 176 5.67 11.93 10.65
CA VAL A 176 4.60 12.86 10.25
C VAL A 176 4.27 13.85 11.36
N THR A 177 4.00 13.33 12.56
CA THR A 177 3.64 14.16 13.71
C THR A 177 4.86 14.85 14.33
N ALA A 178 6.06 14.27 14.18
CA ALA A 178 7.30 14.96 14.55
C ALA A 178 7.53 16.23 13.70
N HIS A 179 7.22 16.19 12.40
CA HIS A 179 7.29 17.37 11.55
C HIS A 179 6.20 18.40 11.86
N ALA A 180 5.00 17.96 12.23
CA ALA A 180 3.97 18.86 12.76
C ALA A 180 4.45 19.58 14.03
N LEU A 181 5.09 18.85 14.95
CA LEU A 181 5.69 19.41 16.16
C LEU A 181 6.81 20.39 15.85
N ALA A 182 7.71 20.06 14.92
CA ALA A 182 8.79 20.95 14.50
C ALA A 182 8.24 22.31 14.04
N HIS A 183 7.18 22.32 13.22
CA HIS A 183 6.52 23.56 12.80
C HIS A 183 5.91 24.34 13.96
N VAL A 184 5.20 23.68 14.87
CA VAL A 184 4.61 24.32 16.08
C VAL A 184 5.69 24.91 16.99
N GLN A 185 6.88 24.32 17.02
CA GLN A 185 8.03 24.80 17.78
C GLN A 185 8.86 25.87 17.04
N GLY A 186 8.46 26.26 15.82
CA GLY A 186 9.11 27.31 15.03
C GLY A 186 10.13 26.83 14.00
N ASP A 187 10.41 25.52 13.91
CA ASP A 187 11.22 24.94 12.83
C ASP A 187 10.36 24.58 11.61
N THR A 188 9.77 25.60 11.00
CA THR A 188 8.95 25.42 9.79
C THR A 188 9.75 24.93 8.60
N ALA A 189 11.02 25.33 8.47
CA ALA A 189 11.88 24.90 7.37
C ALA A 189 12.17 23.40 7.43
N GLY A 190 12.54 22.89 8.62
CA GLY A 190 12.72 21.46 8.86
C GLY A 190 11.43 20.66 8.67
N ALA A 191 10.30 21.20 9.14
CA ALA A 191 8.98 20.58 8.94
C ALA A 191 8.62 20.43 7.46
N LEU A 192 8.76 21.49 6.65
CA LEU A 192 8.50 21.45 5.21
C LEU A 192 9.40 20.44 4.50
N GLN A 193 10.71 20.49 4.78
CA GLN A 193 11.68 19.55 4.20
C GLN A 193 11.32 18.10 4.54
N GLY A 194 10.96 17.83 5.80
CA GLY A 194 10.58 16.51 6.30
C GLY A 194 9.30 15.98 5.65
N LEU A 195 8.21 16.75 5.67
CA LEU A 195 6.93 16.36 5.09
C LEU A 195 7.01 16.09 3.59
N CYS A 196 7.76 16.93 2.85
CA CYS A 196 7.97 16.73 1.42
C CYS A 196 8.87 15.51 1.13
N SER A 197 9.87 15.25 1.97
CA SER A 197 10.66 14.00 1.89
C SER A 197 9.81 12.77 2.20
N GLY A 198 8.90 12.87 3.19
CA GLY A 198 7.93 11.83 3.54
C GLY A 198 6.93 11.53 2.41
N LEU A 199 6.48 12.55 1.68
CA LEU A 199 5.68 12.38 0.46
C LEU A 199 6.44 11.60 -0.62
N LEU A 200 7.70 11.95 -0.88
CA LEU A 200 8.54 11.25 -1.86
C LEU A 200 8.81 9.79 -1.46
N ALA A 201 9.08 9.57 -0.18
CA ALA A 201 9.21 8.26 0.44
C ALA A 201 7.94 7.41 0.24
N GLY A 202 6.77 7.96 0.56
CA GLY A 202 5.48 7.29 0.38
C GLY A 202 5.19 6.93 -1.09
N ARG A 203 5.44 7.86 -2.02
CA ARG A 203 5.31 7.63 -3.47
C ARG A 203 6.21 6.49 -3.96
N ARG A 204 7.46 6.48 -3.50
CA ARG A 204 8.43 5.42 -3.85
C ARG A 204 7.99 4.07 -3.29
N LEU A 205 7.51 4.03 -2.06
CA LEU A 205 7.03 2.81 -1.42
C LEU A 205 5.76 2.26 -2.08
N LEU A 206 4.82 3.13 -2.47
CA LEU A 206 3.56 2.75 -3.12
C LEU A 206 3.81 1.89 -4.38
N SER A 207 4.58 2.41 -5.34
CA SER A 207 4.79 1.74 -6.63
C SER A 207 6.03 0.83 -6.66
N GLY A 208 6.99 1.07 -5.77
CA GLY A 208 8.26 0.34 -5.70
C GLY A 208 8.16 -0.99 -4.95
N SER A 209 7.14 -1.18 -4.11
CA SER A 209 7.01 -2.40 -3.30
C SER A 209 6.43 -3.58 -4.06
N ASP A 210 6.92 -4.77 -3.75
CA ASP A 210 6.35 -6.04 -4.20
C ASP A 210 5.33 -6.63 -3.23
N THR A 211 4.85 -5.86 -2.25
CA THR A 211 3.76 -6.28 -1.36
C THR A 211 2.68 -5.22 -1.34
N LEU A 212 1.43 -5.66 -1.34
CA LEU A 212 0.29 -4.75 -1.23
C LEU A 212 0.27 -4.08 0.15
N LEU A 213 0.74 -4.78 1.18
CA LEU A 213 0.87 -4.23 2.52
C LEU A 213 1.80 -3.00 2.53
N ALA A 214 3.05 -3.12 2.08
CA ALA A 214 3.99 -2.00 2.04
C ALA A 214 3.52 -0.90 1.08
N SER A 215 2.94 -1.27 -0.07
CA SER A 215 2.33 -0.31 -0.99
C SER A 215 1.22 0.50 -0.31
N SER A 216 0.36 -0.15 0.50
CA SER A 216 -0.71 0.51 1.24
C SER A 216 -0.19 1.45 2.34
N VAL A 217 0.95 1.13 2.95
CA VAL A 217 1.63 2.05 3.87
C VAL A 217 2.17 3.25 3.10
N GLY A 218 2.72 3.06 1.90
CA GLY A 218 3.12 4.15 1.00
C GLY A 218 1.96 5.10 0.68
N MET A 219 0.77 4.57 0.37
CA MET A 219 -0.44 5.38 0.18
C MET A 219 -0.79 6.20 1.43
N ALA A 220 -0.72 5.57 2.61
CA ALA A 220 -0.98 6.25 3.88
C ALA A 220 0.06 7.34 4.17
N MET A 221 1.35 7.09 3.91
CA MET A 221 2.41 8.09 4.04
C MET A 221 2.13 9.31 3.17
N VAL A 222 1.66 9.12 1.92
CA VAL A 222 1.31 10.24 1.03
C VAL A 222 0.15 11.06 1.61
N GLU A 223 -0.93 10.41 2.04
CA GLU A 223 -2.08 11.11 2.63
C GLU A 223 -1.73 11.83 3.93
N LEU A 224 -0.98 11.19 4.84
CA LEU A 224 -0.66 11.72 6.16
C LEU A 224 0.33 12.88 6.10
N ASN A 225 1.45 12.73 5.35
CA ASN A 225 2.38 13.83 5.13
C ASN A 225 1.70 14.97 4.36
N GLY A 226 0.87 14.62 3.38
CA GLY A 226 0.11 15.59 2.60
C GLY A 226 -0.86 16.41 3.43
N GLY A 227 -1.59 15.77 4.34
CA GLY A 227 -2.49 16.44 5.28
C GLY A 227 -1.80 17.51 6.12
N VAL A 228 -0.73 17.12 6.80
CA VAL A 228 0.04 18.03 7.65
C VAL A 228 0.72 19.12 6.81
N LEU A 229 1.25 18.78 5.63
CA LEU A 229 1.80 19.77 4.71
C LEU A 229 0.76 20.83 4.32
N GLY A 230 -0.47 20.41 4.03
CA GLY A 230 -1.56 21.33 3.72
C GLY A 230 -1.87 22.29 4.87
N GLU A 231 -1.84 21.82 6.11
CA GLU A 231 -1.99 22.65 7.32
C GLU A 231 -0.83 23.66 7.45
N VAL A 232 0.42 23.21 7.34
CA VAL A 232 1.60 24.08 7.41
C VAL A 232 1.56 25.13 6.31
N LEU A 233 1.22 24.75 5.07
CA LEU A 233 1.13 25.67 3.94
C LEU A 233 0.07 26.76 4.16
N ALA A 234 -1.04 26.45 4.82
CA ALA A 234 -2.11 27.42 5.08
C ALA A 234 -1.72 28.49 6.11
N GLU A 235 -0.73 28.22 6.95
CA GLU A 235 -0.22 29.18 7.95
C GLU A 235 0.87 30.09 7.41
N LEU A 236 1.47 29.73 6.28
CA LEU A 236 2.57 30.47 5.67
C LEU A 236 2.07 31.69 4.84
N PRO A 237 2.85 32.78 4.77
CA PRO A 237 2.61 33.89 3.84
C PRO A 237 2.52 33.41 2.39
N ARG A 238 1.69 34.03 1.54
CA ARG A 238 1.45 33.57 0.15
C ARG A 238 2.72 33.42 -0.68
N ASP A 239 3.73 34.24 -0.42
CA ASP A 239 5.02 34.34 -1.10
C ASP A 239 6.15 33.51 -0.43
N ALA A 240 5.83 32.70 0.58
CA ALA A 240 6.80 31.83 1.23
C ALA A 240 7.47 30.88 0.22
N SER A 241 8.80 30.85 0.23
CA SER A 241 9.59 29.93 -0.59
C SER A 241 9.47 28.50 -0.05
N LEU A 242 9.32 27.54 -0.96
CA LEU A 242 9.28 26.12 -0.62
C LEU A 242 10.64 25.46 -0.86
N PRO A 243 11.06 24.50 -0.01
CA PRO A 243 12.26 23.70 -0.26
C PRO A 243 12.18 22.93 -1.58
N ALA A 244 13.33 22.64 -2.19
CA ALA A 244 13.41 21.90 -3.45
C ALA A 244 12.72 20.52 -3.39
N ALA A 245 12.76 19.87 -2.22
CA ALA A 245 12.05 18.61 -1.99
C ALA A 245 10.53 18.74 -2.23
N CYS A 246 9.94 19.88 -1.88
CA CYS A 246 8.51 20.13 -2.08
C CYS A 246 8.15 20.32 -3.56
N THR A 247 9.03 20.95 -4.35
CA THR A 247 8.83 21.06 -5.80
C THR A 247 8.71 19.68 -6.45
N ALA A 248 9.57 18.73 -6.06
CA ALA A 248 9.49 17.36 -6.54
C ALA A 248 8.26 16.62 -5.97
N ALA A 249 7.99 16.78 -4.66
CA ALA A 249 6.89 16.10 -3.98
C ALA A 249 5.50 16.49 -4.49
N LEU A 250 5.31 17.76 -4.88
CA LEU A 250 4.04 18.30 -5.35
C LEU A 250 3.81 18.11 -6.86
N ARG A 251 4.77 17.55 -7.60
CA ARG A 251 4.54 17.18 -8.99
C ARG A 251 3.46 16.09 -9.05
N PRO A 252 2.42 16.23 -9.92
CA PRO A 252 1.39 15.21 -10.09
C PRO A 252 2.00 13.82 -10.25
N MET A 253 1.39 12.84 -9.58
CA MET A 253 1.83 11.44 -9.68
C MET A 253 1.53 10.90 -11.07
N THR A 254 2.50 10.18 -11.64
CA THR A 254 2.35 9.51 -12.93
C THR A 254 1.51 8.23 -12.80
N ALA A 255 1.02 7.70 -13.91
CA ALA A 255 0.32 6.40 -13.93
C ALA A 255 1.19 5.24 -13.39
N ALA A 256 2.50 5.28 -13.64
CA ALA A 256 3.44 4.31 -13.09
C ALA A 256 3.55 4.41 -11.56
N GLU A 257 3.49 5.63 -11.00
CA GLU A 257 3.54 5.85 -9.55
C GLU A 257 2.24 5.47 -8.83
N THR A 258 1.11 5.38 -9.52
CA THR A 258 -0.16 4.91 -8.94
C THR A 258 -0.38 3.42 -9.17
N SER A 259 0.41 2.78 -10.05
CA SER A 259 0.26 1.38 -10.45
C SER A 259 0.27 0.40 -9.27
N LEU A 260 -0.65 -0.56 -9.33
CA LEU A 260 -0.70 -1.71 -8.41
C LEU A 260 -0.22 -3.02 -9.04
N CYS A 261 0.33 -2.98 -10.26
CA CYS A 261 0.78 -4.19 -10.94
C CYS A 261 1.87 -4.90 -10.13
N ARG A 262 2.96 -4.20 -9.78
CA ARG A 262 4.07 -4.77 -8.99
C ARG A 262 3.62 -5.33 -7.63
N PRO A 263 2.89 -4.59 -6.77
CA PRO A 263 2.48 -5.15 -5.48
C PRO A 263 1.57 -6.37 -5.65
N LEU A 264 0.65 -6.38 -6.62
CA LEU A 264 -0.22 -7.54 -6.84
C LEU A 264 0.50 -8.73 -7.51
N GLN A 265 1.57 -8.49 -8.27
CA GLN A 265 2.47 -9.54 -8.75
C GLN A 265 3.24 -10.20 -7.60
N GLY A 266 3.62 -9.45 -6.59
CA GLY A 266 4.22 -10.04 -5.40
C GLY A 266 3.21 -10.71 -4.47
N GLU A 267 1.97 -10.21 -4.35
CA GLU A 267 0.87 -10.98 -3.71
C GLU A 267 0.67 -12.33 -4.40
N MET A 268 0.75 -12.37 -5.74
CA MET A 268 0.69 -13.61 -6.50
C MET A 268 1.87 -14.55 -6.19
N ARG A 269 3.07 -13.98 -5.99
CA ARG A 269 4.27 -14.74 -5.58
C ARG A 269 4.07 -15.36 -4.19
N TYR A 270 3.53 -14.62 -3.23
CA TYR A 270 3.20 -15.11 -1.88
C TYR A 270 2.10 -16.17 -1.89
N ALA A 271 1.04 -15.98 -2.67
CA ALA A 271 0.03 -17.00 -2.89
C ALA A 271 0.65 -18.30 -3.44
N GLY A 272 1.60 -18.18 -4.38
CA GLY A 272 2.40 -19.30 -4.89
C GLY A 272 3.14 -20.06 -3.80
N MET A 273 3.82 -19.35 -2.89
CA MET A 273 4.53 -19.97 -1.77
C MET A 273 3.57 -20.70 -0.83
N ALA A 274 2.47 -20.05 -0.44
CA ALA A 274 1.46 -20.61 0.46
C ALA A 274 0.77 -21.86 -0.12
N MET A 275 0.46 -21.85 -1.42
CA MET A 275 -0.15 -22.99 -2.10
C MET A 275 0.80 -24.18 -2.17
N ARG A 276 2.07 -23.97 -2.54
CA ARG A 276 3.08 -25.03 -2.55
C ARG A 276 3.32 -25.62 -1.16
N TYR A 277 3.35 -24.76 -0.13
CA TYR A 277 3.44 -25.20 1.25
C TYR A 277 2.26 -26.10 1.63
N SER A 278 1.04 -25.68 1.31
CA SER A 278 -0.19 -26.45 1.60
C SER A 278 -0.21 -27.81 0.88
N ALA A 279 0.35 -27.86 -0.34
CA ALA A 279 0.47 -29.07 -1.14
C ALA A 279 1.51 -30.08 -0.63
N ARG A 280 2.28 -29.78 0.43
CA ARG A 280 3.23 -30.73 1.03
C ARG A 280 2.54 -31.83 1.84
N SER A 281 1.31 -31.57 2.32
CA SER A 281 0.61 -32.51 3.19
C SER A 281 0.20 -33.79 2.43
N PRO A 282 0.36 -34.99 3.02
CA PRO A 282 -0.11 -36.23 2.40
C PRO A 282 -1.59 -36.16 2.03
N GLY A 283 -1.94 -36.59 0.81
CA GLY A 283 -3.32 -36.59 0.32
C GLY A 283 -3.83 -35.24 -0.22
N SER A 284 -3.10 -34.14 -0.04
CA SER A 284 -3.49 -32.81 -0.56
C SER A 284 -3.69 -32.79 -2.08
N VAL A 285 -2.91 -33.58 -2.83
CA VAL A 285 -3.01 -33.74 -4.28
C VAL A 285 -4.41 -34.16 -4.78
N LEU A 286 -5.24 -34.75 -3.92
CA LEU A 286 -6.61 -35.16 -4.25
C LEU A 286 -7.60 -33.98 -4.25
N VAL A 287 -7.27 -32.90 -3.53
CA VAL A 287 -8.16 -31.76 -3.30
C VAL A 287 -7.54 -30.41 -3.64
N LEU A 288 -6.25 -30.36 -3.98
CA LEU A 288 -5.49 -29.15 -4.27
C LEU A 288 -4.62 -29.31 -5.53
N ASP A 289 -5.10 -28.72 -6.61
CA ASP A 289 -4.33 -28.42 -7.81
C ASP A 289 -3.72 -27.02 -7.67
N THR A 290 -2.42 -26.96 -7.43
CA THR A 290 -1.71 -25.69 -7.21
C THR A 290 -1.80 -24.75 -8.41
N GLU A 291 -1.66 -25.28 -9.64
CA GLU A 291 -1.63 -24.43 -10.84
C GLU A 291 -3.00 -23.84 -11.13
N ARG A 292 -4.07 -24.63 -11.01
CA ARG A 292 -5.45 -24.12 -11.15
C ARG A 292 -5.79 -23.11 -10.07
N SER A 293 -5.41 -23.38 -8.83
CA SER A 293 -5.66 -22.47 -7.70
C SER A 293 -4.97 -21.13 -7.92
N LEU A 294 -3.73 -21.15 -8.42
CA LEU A 294 -2.99 -19.94 -8.79
C LEU A 294 -3.61 -19.23 -9.99
N ALA A 295 -4.11 -19.95 -11.00
CA ALA A 295 -4.78 -19.33 -12.14
C ALA A 295 -6.08 -18.61 -11.75
N ARG A 296 -6.82 -19.15 -10.77
CA ARG A 296 -8.00 -18.48 -10.17
C ARG A 296 -7.62 -17.20 -9.45
N ILE A 297 -6.59 -17.22 -8.59
CA ILE A 297 -6.09 -16.02 -7.89
C ILE A 297 -5.60 -14.97 -8.89
N ALA A 298 -4.84 -15.40 -9.90
CA ALA A 298 -4.31 -14.51 -10.93
C ALA A 298 -5.44 -13.77 -11.66
N THR A 299 -6.58 -14.42 -11.90
CA THR A 299 -7.74 -13.77 -12.54
C THR A 299 -8.27 -12.59 -11.71
N ALA A 300 -8.23 -12.68 -10.38
CA ALA A 300 -8.64 -11.59 -9.50
C ALA A 300 -7.62 -10.44 -9.40
N HIS A 301 -6.36 -10.67 -9.80
CA HIS A 301 -5.25 -9.71 -9.67
C HIS A 301 -4.83 -9.09 -11.01
N ALA A 302 -5.00 -9.81 -12.13
CA ALA A 302 -4.50 -9.45 -13.46
C ALA A 302 -4.97 -8.09 -13.98
N TRP A 303 -6.13 -7.60 -13.52
CA TRP A 303 -6.62 -6.26 -13.85
C TRP A 303 -5.59 -5.17 -13.51
N ALA A 304 -4.76 -5.38 -12.49
CA ALA A 304 -3.79 -4.38 -12.07
C ALA A 304 -2.60 -4.26 -13.03
N CYS A 305 -2.37 -5.25 -13.89
CA CYS A 305 -1.33 -5.20 -14.91
C CYS A 305 -1.90 -4.96 -16.32
N ASP A 306 -3.23 -4.87 -16.45
CA ASP A 306 -3.90 -4.56 -17.71
C ASP A 306 -3.64 -3.09 -18.12
N PRO A 307 -3.09 -2.83 -19.33
CA PRO A 307 -2.80 -1.47 -19.78
C PRO A 307 -4.00 -0.52 -19.79
N ALA A 308 -5.21 -1.01 -20.10
CA ALA A 308 -6.42 -0.19 -20.11
C ALA A 308 -6.84 0.20 -18.67
N GLN A 309 -6.66 -0.70 -17.71
CA GLN A 309 -6.91 -0.38 -16.30
C GLN A 309 -5.83 0.54 -15.72
N GLN A 310 -4.56 0.37 -16.12
CA GLN A 310 -3.47 1.28 -15.78
C GLN A 310 -3.71 2.69 -16.30
N GLN A 311 -4.20 2.81 -17.54
CA GLN A 311 -4.60 4.10 -18.09
C GLN A 311 -5.75 4.73 -17.28
N ARG A 312 -6.79 3.96 -16.93
CA ARG A 312 -7.89 4.46 -16.08
C ARG A 312 -7.39 4.96 -14.73
N LEU A 313 -6.44 4.24 -14.12
CA LEU A 313 -5.82 4.61 -12.86
C LEU A 313 -5.11 5.97 -12.96
N GLY A 314 -4.30 6.16 -14.01
CA GLY A 314 -3.61 7.42 -14.31
C GLY A 314 -4.53 8.57 -14.63
N GLU A 315 -5.66 8.31 -15.28
CA GLU A 315 -6.72 9.30 -15.59
C GLU A 315 -7.65 9.58 -14.40
N ASP A 316 -7.36 9.02 -13.22
CA ASP A 316 -8.18 9.11 -12.02
C ASP A 316 -9.61 8.56 -12.18
N ARG A 317 -9.84 7.72 -13.18
CA ARG A 317 -11.13 7.06 -13.45
C ARG A 317 -11.27 5.84 -12.56
N GLN A 318 -12.49 5.59 -12.08
CA GLN A 318 -12.77 4.37 -11.30
C GLN A 318 -12.35 3.13 -12.08
N ILE A 319 -11.68 2.19 -11.43
CA ILE A 319 -11.28 0.91 -12.03
C ILE A 319 -12.52 0.06 -12.31
N ALA A 320 -12.56 -0.63 -13.46
CA ALA A 320 -13.65 -1.57 -13.73
C ALA A 320 -13.54 -2.79 -12.82
N ALA A 321 -14.68 -3.23 -12.29
CA ALA A 321 -14.75 -4.43 -11.46
C ALA A 321 -14.15 -5.63 -12.23
N PRO A 322 -13.19 -6.36 -11.64
CA PRO A 322 -12.60 -7.51 -12.30
C PRO A 322 -13.63 -8.62 -12.42
N THR A 323 -13.59 -9.38 -13.52
CA THR A 323 -14.39 -10.60 -13.62
C THR A 323 -13.83 -11.65 -12.67
N GLN A 324 -14.67 -12.21 -11.80
CA GLN A 324 -14.25 -13.29 -10.90
C GLN A 324 -14.28 -14.64 -11.62
N ALA A 325 -13.39 -15.55 -11.19
CA ALA A 325 -13.43 -16.93 -11.64
C ALA A 325 -14.63 -17.64 -11.00
N THR A 326 -15.56 -18.13 -11.81
CA THR A 326 -16.70 -18.92 -11.31
C THR A 326 -16.24 -20.30 -10.83
N ARG A 327 -16.95 -20.88 -9.85
CA ARG A 327 -16.77 -22.28 -9.49
C ARG A 327 -17.33 -23.15 -10.61
N GLY A 328 -16.55 -24.09 -11.10
CA GLY A 328 -16.89 -24.95 -12.23
C GLY A 328 -16.60 -26.42 -11.95
N PHE A 329 -16.71 -27.23 -13.00
CA PHE A 329 -16.42 -28.66 -12.92
C PHE A 329 -14.97 -28.96 -12.51
N ASP A 330 -14.04 -28.05 -12.80
CA ASP A 330 -12.63 -28.08 -12.37
C ASP A 330 -12.45 -28.08 -10.84
N CYS A 331 -13.45 -27.64 -10.06
CA CYS A 331 -13.37 -27.64 -8.61
C CYS A 331 -13.59 -29.03 -7.98
N VAL A 332 -14.13 -30.02 -8.71
CA VAL A 332 -14.35 -31.37 -8.14
C VAL A 332 -13.01 -32.03 -7.76
N ALA A 333 -11.97 -31.86 -8.58
CA ALA A 333 -10.61 -32.32 -8.29
C ALA A 333 -9.74 -31.27 -7.56
N ASN A 334 -10.28 -30.08 -7.28
CA ASN A 334 -9.57 -28.95 -6.69
C ASN A 334 -10.40 -28.27 -5.58
N LEU A 335 -11.09 -29.05 -4.74
CA LEU A 335 -12.01 -28.51 -3.73
C LEU A 335 -11.33 -27.52 -2.79
N ALA A 336 -10.22 -27.92 -2.16
CA ALA A 336 -9.47 -27.06 -1.24
C ALA A 336 -8.90 -25.84 -1.97
N GLY A 337 -8.39 -26.03 -3.19
CA GLY A 337 -7.86 -24.93 -3.98
C GLY A 337 -8.91 -23.91 -4.44
N CYS A 338 -10.11 -24.36 -4.81
CA CYS A 338 -11.21 -23.47 -5.15
C CYS A 338 -11.68 -22.65 -3.95
N GLU A 339 -11.72 -23.22 -2.75
CA GLU A 339 -12.04 -22.50 -1.51
C GLU A 339 -10.93 -21.49 -1.14
N LEU A 340 -9.66 -21.93 -1.13
CA LEU A 340 -8.51 -21.06 -0.80
C LEU A 340 -8.33 -19.90 -1.79
N SER A 341 -8.74 -20.10 -3.04
CA SER A 341 -8.66 -19.09 -4.10
C SER A 341 -9.93 -18.25 -4.25
N ASP A 342 -10.96 -18.45 -3.42
CA ASP A 342 -12.23 -17.70 -3.48
C ASP A 342 -12.10 -16.31 -2.82
N ILE A 343 -11.10 -15.54 -3.26
CA ILE A 343 -10.83 -14.21 -2.74
C ILE A 343 -11.60 -13.19 -3.61
N PRO A 344 -12.51 -12.39 -3.02
CA PRO A 344 -13.27 -11.43 -3.80
C PRO A 344 -12.35 -10.37 -4.42
N ALA A 345 -12.35 -10.24 -5.74
CA ALA A 345 -11.57 -9.21 -6.43
C ALA A 345 -11.88 -7.78 -5.93
N GLN A 346 -13.10 -7.57 -5.42
CA GLN A 346 -13.54 -6.32 -4.77
C GLN A 346 -12.70 -5.94 -3.55
N LEU A 347 -12.15 -6.93 -2.84
CA LEU A 347 -11.25 -6.73 -1.71
C LEU A 347 -9.98 -5.98 -2.12
N TYR A 348 -9.56 -6.11 -3.39
CA TYR A 348 -8.36 -5.46 -3.92
C TYR A 348 -8.65 -4.08 -4.54
N LEU A 349 -9.89 -3.84 -4.99
CA LEU A 349 -10.28 -2.54 -5.57
C LEU A 349 -10.21 -1.38 -4.58
N ARG A 350 -10.39 -1.62 -3.27
CA ARG A 350 -10.18 -0.57 -2.26
C ARG A 350 -8.76 0.00 -2.28
N TYR A 351 -7.75 -0.83 -2.59
CA TYR A 351 -6.38 -0.35 -2.72
C TYR A 351 -6.19 0.50 -3.98
N ALA A 352 -6.92 0.21 -5.06
CA ALA A 352 -6.96 1.10 -6.22
C ALA A 352 -7.51 2.48 -5.83
N GLY A 353 -8.61 2.50 -5.06
CA GLY A 353 -9.19 3.73 -4.53
C GLY A 353 -8.20 4.51 -3.66
N ARG A 354 -7.51 3.84 -2.73
CA ARG A 354 -6.46 4.45 -1.90
C ARG A 354 -5.27 4.98 -2.71
N SER A 355 -4.83 4.28 -3.75
CA SER A 355 -3.79 4.77 -4.66
C SER A 355 -4.22 6.04 -5.40
N GLN A 356 -5.47 6.07 -5.89
CA GLN A 356 -6.05 7.25 -6.52
C GLN A 356 -6.22 8.42 -5.54
N ASP A 357 -6.55 8.14 -4.28
CA ASP A 357 -6.68 9.15 -3.23
C ASP A 357 -5.31 9.72 -2.83
N ALA A 358 -4.24 8.92 -2.80
CA ALA A 358 -2.87 9.41 -2.65
C ALA A 358 -2.49 10.38 -3.79
N ALA A 359 -2.79 10.02 -5.05
CA ALA A 359 -2.57 10.92 -6.19
C ALA A 359 -3.45 12.18 -6.15
N ALA A 360 -4.70 12.05 -5.65
CA ALA A 360 -5.58 13.18 -5.44
C ALA A 360 -5.07 14.13 -4.35
N MET A 361 -4.45 13.61 -3.28
CA MET A 361 -3.83 14.42 -2.24
C MET A 361 -2.71 15.30 -2.81
N VAL A 362 -1.81 14.71 -3.60
CA VAL A 362 -0.71 15.46 -4.24
C VAL A 362 -1.27 16.56 -5.17
N ARG A 363 -2.31 16.24 -5.96
CA ARG A 363 -2.98 17.25 -6.81
C ARG A 363 -3.66 18.34 -6.00
N LEU A 364 -4.32 18.01 -4.89
CA LEU A 364 -4.95 18.99 -3.99
C LEU A 364 -3.91 19.95 -3.39
N LEU A 365 -2.77 19.44 -2.94
CA LEU A 365 -1.69 20.26 -2.38
C LEU A 365 -1.05 21.16 -3.44
N ALA A 366 -0.81 20.62 -4.64
CA ALA A 366 -0.32 21.41 -5.76
C ALA A 366 -1.33 22.50 -6.17
N ALA A 367 -2.63 22.19 -6.15
CA ALA A 367 -3.69 23.16 -6.41
C ALA A 367 -3.76 24.22 -5.31
N GLN A 368 -3.70 23.84 -4.04
CA GLN A 368 -3.62 24.75 -2.90
C GLN A 368 -2.44 25.72 -3.05
N GLN A 369 -1.26 25.20 -3.39
CA GLN A 369 -0.08 26.02 -3.61
C GLN A 369 -0.22 26.96 -4.80
N TRP A 370 -0.78 26.48 -5.91
CA TRP A 370 -1.06 27.31 -7.08
C TRP A 370 -2.07 28.42 -6.77
N LEU A 371 -3.13 28.11 -6.04
CA LEU A 371 -4.18 29.06 -5.67
C LEU A 371 -3.67 30.26 -4.85
N ARG A 372 -2.61 30.08 -4.05
CA ARG A 372 -1.98 31.17 -3.29
C ARG A 372 -1.45 32.30 -4.16
N THR A 373 -1.07 31.99 -5.41
CA THR A 373 -0.56 32.98 -6.37
C THR A 373 -1.66 33.60 -7.22
N GLN A 374 -2.92 33.20 -7.01
CA GLN A 374 -4.06 33.67 -7.80
C GLN A 374 -4.79 34.83 -7.11
N SER A 375 -5.45 35.64 -7.94
CA SER A 375 -6.38 36.70 -7.53
C SER A 375 -7.82 36.35 -7.92
N GLY A 376 -8.78 37.06 -7.30
CA GLY A 376 -10.21 36.88 -7.54
C GLY A 376 -10.88 35.94 -6.53
N SER A 377 -12.03 35.36 -6.90
CA SER A 377 -12.74 34.39 -6.06
C SER A 377 -12.11 32.98 -6.17
N PRO A 378 -12.27 32.10 -5.15
CA PRO A 378 -11.76 30.74 -5.22
C PRO A 378 -12.35 29.95 -6.39
N ALA A 379 -13.65 30.14 -6.66
CA ALA A 379 -14.36 29.48 -7.74
C ALA A 379 -13.78 29.85 -9.11
N ASP A 380 -13.53 31.14 -9.35
CA ASP A 380 -12.97 31.62 -10.62
C ASP A 380 -11.53 31.13 -10.82
N ALA A 381 -10.73 31.13 -9.76
CA ALA A 381 -9.37 30.62 -9.81
C ALA A 381 -9.36 29.11 -10.09
N LEU A 382 -10.22 28.33 -9.43
CA LEU A 382 -10.35 26.89 -9.69
C LEU A 382 -10.76 26.57 -11.13
N ALA A 383 -11.60 27.39 -11.76
CA ALA A 383 -11.94 27.26 -13.18
C ALA A 383 -10.71 27.41 -14.10
N ARG A 384 -9.68 28.14 -13.66
CA ARG A 384 -8.41 28.37 -14.37
C ARG A 384 -7.27 27.43 -13.94
N LEU A 385 -7.55 26.45 -13.06
CA LEU A 385 -6.54 25.50 -12.56
C LEU A 385 -5.74 24.87 -13.72
N PRO A 386 -4.41 24.70 -13.67
CA PRO A 386 -3.67 24.07 -14.76
C PRO A 386 -4.17 22.66 -15.07
N VAL A 387 -4.18 22.27 -16.35
CA VAL A 387 -4.67 20.93 -16.80
C VAL A 387 -4.00 19.79 -16.03
N ALA A 388 -2.70 19.90 -15.75
CA ALA A 388 -1.95 18.89 -15.01
C ALA A 388 -2.42 18.69 -13.55
N LEU A 389 -3.12 19.67 -12.97
CA LEU A 389 -3.67 19.61 -11.61
C LEU A 389 -5.16 19.21 -11.59
N ARG A 390 -5.80 19.17 -12.76
CA ARG A 390 -7.21 18.73 -12.90
C ARG A 390 -7.29 17.21 -12.97
N SER A 391 -8.36 16.66 -12.40
CA SER A 391 -8.84 15.33 -12.78
C SER A 391 -10.09 15.49 -13.62
N ALA A 392 -10.18 14.73 -14.72
CA ALA A 392 -11.35 14.74 -15.59
C ALA A 392 -12.60 14.15 -14.92
N THR A 393 -12.46 13.49 -13.77
CA THR A 393 -13.58 12.81 -13.10
C THR A 393 -13.81 13.23 -11.65
N ARG A 394 -12.86 13.93 -11.03
CA ARG A 394 -12.97 14.42 -9.65
C ARG A 394 -12.33 15.81 -9.55
N ALA A 395 -13.11 16.85 -9.83
CA ALA A 395 -12.65 18.23 -9.73
C ALA A 395 -12.56 18.68 -8.26
N PRO A 396 -11.48 19.38 -7.88
CA PRO A 396 -11.40 19.99 -6.56
C PRO A 396 -12.37 21.16 -6.46
N HIS A 397 -12.98 21.35 -5.30
CA HIS A 397 -13.88 22.46 -5.01
C HIS A 397 -13.58 23.01 -3.61
N ALA A 398 -13.92 24.28 -3.39
CA ALA A 398 -13.94 24.85 -2.05
C ALA A 398 -15.20 24.37 -1.31
N ASP A 399 -15.13 24.22 0.01
CA ASP A 399 -16.30 24.05 0.86
C ASP A 399 -17.15 25.33 0.93
N ALA A 400 -18.31 25.26 1.58
CA ALA A 400 -19.25 26.37 1.67
C ALA A 400 -18.65 27.60 2.37
N GLU A 401 -17.77 27.38 3.36
CA GLU A 401 -17.08 28.46 4.06
C GLU A 401 -15.78 28.93 3.39
N GLY A 402 -15.34 28.29 2.30
CA GLY A 402 -14.09 28.61 1.61
C GLY A 402 -12.82 28.30 2.41
N ARG A 403 -12.92 27.52 3.49
CA ARG A 403 -11.84 27.14 4.41
C ARG A 403 -11.13 25.86 4.02
N TRP A 404 -11.72 25.06 3.15
CA TRP A 404 -11.21 23.76 2.74
C TRP A 404 -11.23 23.62 1.23
N LEU A 405 -10.14 23.12 0.67
CA LEU A 405 -10.10 22.60 -0.69
C LEU A 405 -10.28 21.08 -0.63
N GLN A 406 -11.28 20.55 -1.32
CA GLN A 406 -11.72 19.17 -1.13
C GLN A 406 -12.09 18.45 -2.43
N VAL A 407 -12.00 17.11 -2.39
CA VAL A 407 -12.41 16.21 -3.46
C VAL A 407 -12.99 14.92 -2.86
N ALA A 408 -13.92 14.29 -3.56
CA ALA A 408 -14.47 12.99 -3.14
C ALA A 408 -13.40 11.90 -3.13
N ARG A 409 -13.35 11.07 -2.08
CA ARG A 409 -12.51 9.87 -2.03
C ARG A 409 -13.02 8.78 -2.99
N ARG A 410 -12.11 7.95 -3.48
CA ARG A 410 -12.41 6.71 -4.23
C ARG A 410 -12.44 5.51 -3.30
N ASP A 411 -11.69 5.53 -2.20
CA ASP A 411 -11.78 4.52 -1.16
C ASP A 411 -13.13 4.63 -0.42
N THR A 412 -13.99 3.63 -0.63
CA THR A 412 -15.32 3.55 0.00
C THR A 412 -15.31 2.77 1.32
N SER A 413 -14.15 2.28 1.76
CA SER A 413 -14.05 1.53 3.03
C SER A 413 -14.09 2.41 4.27
N ARG A 414 -13.93 3.73 4.11
CA ARG A 414 -13.99 4.68 5.22
C ARG A 414 -15.42 5.05 5.58
N GLY A 415 -15.63 5.41 6.84
CA GLY A 415 -16.93 5.83 7.36
C GLY A 415 -17.51 7.05 6.62
N PRO A 416 -18.82 7.32 6.77
CA PRO A 416 -19.49 8.42 6.09
C PRO A 416 -18.84 9.80 6.33
N ASP A 417 -18.21 9.99 7.49
CA ASP A 417 -17.55 11.25 7.89
C ASP A 417 -16.17 11.48 7.22
N ASP A 418 -15.61 10.49 6.52
CA ASP A 418 -14.30 10.58 5.84
C ASP A 418 -14.45 10.28 4.33
N ARG A 419 -15.56 10.72 3.73
CA ARG A 419 -15.82 10.61 2.29
C ARG A 419 -15.09 11.64 1.43
N LEU A 420 -14.53 12.66 2.07
CA LEU A 420 -13.84 13.76 1.40
C LEU A 420 -12.36 13.75 1.78
N LEU A 421 -11.52 13.87 0.77
CA LEU A 421 -10.12 14.23 0.94
C LEU A 421 -10.04 15.75 0.94
N ARG A 422 -9.40 16.36 1.94
CA ARG A 422 -9.38 17.81 2.12
C ARG A 422 -8.02 18.32 2.58
N VAL A 423 -7.71 19.55 2.18
CA VAL A 423 -6.59 20.36 2.69
C VAL A 423 -7.12 21.75 3.05
N PRO A 424 -6.58 22.42 4.09
CA PRO A 424 -7.01 23.76 4.43
C PRO A 424 -6.78 24.74 3.28
N LEU A 425 -7.69 25.69 3.09
CA LEU A 425 -7.60 26.76 2.12
C LEU A 425 -7.66 28.08 2.87
N ARG A 426 -6.63 28.90 2.73
CA ARG A 426 -6.63 30.28 3.23
C ARG A 426 -6.75 31.22 2.05
N TRP A 427 -7.94 31.80 1.87
CA TRP A 427 -8.24 32.67 0.73
C TRP A 427 -8.06 34.17 1.03
N ASP A 428 -7.80 34.55 2.28
CA ASP A 428 -7.89 35.94 2.72
C ASP A 428 -7.02 36.90 1.89
N ALA A 429 -7.71 37.87 1.31
CA ALA A 429 -7.19 39.07 0.69
C ALA A 429 -7.13 40.17 1.75
N GLU A 430 -6.25 40.06 2.73
CA GLU A 430 -5.95 41.21 3.59
C GLU A 430 -4.48 41.19 4.01
N PRO A 431 -3.70 42.24 3.71
CA PRO A 431 -2.38 42.40 4.30
C PRO A 431 -2.59 42.58 5.79
N SER A 432 -1.88 41.80 6.60
CA SER A 432 -1.81 41.94 8.04
C SER A 432 -1.38 43.37 8.41
N ARG A 433 -2.35 44.27 8.57
CA ARG A 433 -2.17 45.51 9.32
C ARG A 433 -2.12 45.15 10.80
N GLN A 434 -0.97 44.70 11.26
CA GLN A 434 -0.60 44.77 12.68
C GLN A 434 0.93 44.62 12.81
N ALA A 435 1.63 45.67 12.41
CA ALA A 435 2.90 46.09 12.98
C ALA A 435 3.01 47.62 12.82
N ALA A 436 2.11 48.32 13.48
CA ALA A 436 2.23 49.74 13.77
C ALA A 436 1.62 49.99 15.14
N LYS A 437 2.40 49.71 16.17
CA LYS A 437 2.55 50.51 17.39
C LYS A 437 3.72 49.98 18.20
#